data_AF-A0AAN7Z5G4-F1
#
_entry.id   AF-A0AAN7Z5G4-F1
#
_cell.length_a   1.000
_cell.length_b   1.000
_cell.length_c   1.000
_cell.angle_alpha   90.00
_cell.angle_beta   90.00
_cell.angle_gamma   90.00
#
_symmetry.space_group_name_H-M   'P 1'
#
loop_
_entity.id
_entity.type
_entity.pdbx_description
1 polymer ?
#
loop_
_entity_poly.entity_id
_entity_poly.type
_entity_poly.pdbx_seq_one_letter_code
_entity_poly.pdbx_strand_id
1 'polypeptide(L)'
;MSQLAIHTPPNLAMQALRTRAVGVARRARPTTLRTSRSYASESHGHHEAPKVNEGLGTAFYVFVGALPASVVAYQISRPGADGEPSSFSKWLQQFDYLQKDFAERNKLRTDMIEQAAHDKHLFLNAGKSTHVELKTPELFHSGSPWNVPAGHSPNLDHITEHYRKQAAAEEERKAKKLAEKAAEPAEKPKLTQLYH
;
A
#
# COMPACT_ATOMS: atom_id res chain seq x y z
N MET A 1 -2.43 37.42 33.11
CA MET A 1 -1.52 36.29 32.82
C MET A 1 -2.26 34.99 33.10
N SER A 2 -2.75 34.32 32.05
CA SER A 2 -2.93 32.86 32.06
C SER A 2 -3.27 32.41 30.65
N GLN A 3 -2.59 31.37 30.19
CA GLN A 3 -2.41 31.02 28.79
C GLN A 3 -3.63 30.29 28.20
N LEU A 4 -3.98 30.66 26.96
CA LEU A 4 -4.89 29.95 26.07
C LEU A 4 -4.19 28.71 25.51
N ALA A 5 -4.53 27.52 26.00
CA ALA A 5 -4.06 26.25 25.44
C ALA A 5 -4.96 25.87 24.25
N ILE A 6 -4.47 26.14 23.04
CA ILE A 6 -5.04 25.68 21.78
C ILE A 6 -4.81 24.17 21.68
N HIS A 7 -5.90 23.40 21.67
CA HIS A 7 -5.89 21.96 21.47
C HIS A 7 -5.72 21.65 19.98
N THR A 8 -4.50 21.31 19.58
CA THR A 8 -4.16 20.87 18.21
C THR A 8 -4.40 19.37 18.09
N PRO A 9 -5.26 18.88 17.17
CA PRO A 9 -5.38 17.45 16.93
C PRO A 9 -4.14 16.92 16.18
N PRO A 10 -3.49 15.84 16.65
CA PRO A 10 -2.50 15.13 15.86
C PRO A 10 -3.22 14.28 14.79
N ASN A 11 -2.56 14.11 13.64
CA ASN A 11 -2.92 13.19 12.55
C ASN A 11 -3.69 13.76 11.34
N LEU A 12 -3.23 14.90 10.80
CA LEU A 12 -3.54 15.34 9.44
C LEU A 12 -2.25 15.41 8.60
N ALA A 13 -1.56 14.29 8.43
CA ALA A 13 -0.35 14.26 7.61
C ALA A 13 -0.01 12.87 7.06
N MET A 14 -0.94 12.14 6.44
CA MET A 14 -0.59 10.93 5.65
C MET A 14 -1.71 10.49 4.69
N GLN A 15 -2.21 11.37 3.82
CA GLN A 15 -3.18 10.96 2.79
C GLN A 15 -2.90 11.48 1.36
N ALA A 16 -1.77 12.14 1.11
CA ALA A 16 -1.43 12.69 -0.21
C ALA A 16 -0.15 12.07 -0.79
N LEU A 17 -0.14 10.78 -1.09
CA LEU A 17 0.97 10.12 -1.81
C LEU A 17 0.51 8.81 -2.48
N ARG A 18 -0.55 8.84 -3.30
CA ARG A 18 -1.01 7.66 -4.06
C ARG A 18 -1.45 7.95 -5.48
N THR A 19 -0.72 8.80 -6.19
CA THR A 19 -0.98 9.01 -7.62
C THR A 19 0.33 9.27 -8.36
N ARG A 20 1.00 8.19 -8.82
CA ARG A 20 1.90 8.14 -10.01
C ARG A 20 2.75 6.86 -10.01
N ALA A 21 2.24 5.77 -10.60
CA ALA A 21 3.03 4.56 -10.86
C ALA A 21 2.51 3.72 -12.06
N VAL A 22 2.08 4.35 -13.16
CA VAL A 22 1.53 3.63 -14.34
C VAL A 22 2.32 3.90 -15.63
N GLY A 23 3.58 4.35 -15.54
CA GLY A 23 4.34 4.84 -16.71
C GLY A 23 5.45 3.96 -17.29
N VAL A 24 5.94 2.92 -16.61
CA VAL A 24 7.27 2.34 -16.92
C VAL A 24 7.24 0.97 -17.63
N ALA A 25 6.07 0.37 -17.85
CA ALA A 25 5.98 -0.99 -18.39
C ALA A 25 6.08 -1.11 -19.94
N ARG A 26 6.34 -0.03 -20.70
CA ARG A 26 6.32 -0.08 -22.19
C ARG A 26 7.69 -0.06 -22.88
N ARG A 27 8.82 -0.12 -22.16
CA ARG A 27 10.17 0.08 -22.74
C ARG A 27 11.13 -1.11 -22.63
N ALA A 28 10.63 -2.34 -22.56
CA ALA A 28 11.46 -3.54 -22.62
C ALA A 28 11.09 -4.39 -23.85
N ARG A 29 11.57 -3.97 -25.03
CA ARG A 29 11.68 -4.88 -26.18
C ARG A 29 13.15 -5.31 -26.27
N PRO A 30 13.49 -6.60 -26.12
CA PRO A 30 14.83 -7.08 -26.40
C PRO A 30 15.04 -7.10 -27.93
N THR A 31 15.95 -6.26 -28.42
CA THR A 31 16.54 -6.39 -29.76
C THR A 31 17.34 -7.68 -29.81
N THR A 32 16.93 -8.60 -30.69
CA THR A 32 17.64 -9.85 -30.95
C THR A 32 19.04 -9.58 -31.49
N LEU A 33 20.06 -10.18 -30.88
CA LEU A 33 21.46 -10.13 -31.31
C LEU A 33 21.60 -10.79 -32.69
N ARG A 34 22.08 -10.04 -33.69
CA ARG A 34 22.51 -10.61 -34.98
C ARG A 34 23.77 -11.45 -34.76
N THR A 35 23.70 -12.74 -35.03
CA THR A 35 24.86 -13.63 -35.15
C THR A 35 25.64 -13.30 -36.42
N SER A 36 26.85 -12.75 -36.26
CA SER A 36 27.82 -12.64 -37.34
C SER A 36 28.34 -14.03 -37.68
N ARG A 37 28.11 -14.49 -38.92
CA ARG A 37 28.75 -15.69 -39.46
C ARG A 37 30.11 -15.28 -40.03
N SER A 38 31.21 -15.65 -39.37
CA SER A 38 32.54 -15.59 -39.96
C SER A 38 32.77 -16.84 -40.82
N TYR A 39 32.88 -16.68 -42.12
CA TYR A 39 33.49 -17.70 -42.99
C TYR A 39 35.00 -17.65 -42.77
N ALA A 40 35.54 -18.63 -42.03
CA ALA A 40 36.97 -18.89 -42.03
C ALA A 40 37.28 -19.72 -43.29
N SER A 41 37.87 -19.07 -44.29
CA SER A 41 38.47 -19.76 -45.43
C SER A 41 39.87 -20.22 -45.06
N GLU A 42 40.03 -21.54 -45.07
CA GLU A 42 41.27 -22.31 -45.23
C GLU A 42 42.40 -21.53 -45.93
N SER A 43 43.54 -21.35 -45.26
CA SER A 43 44.81 -21.05 -45.92
C SER A 43 45.88 -22.01 -45.38
N HIS A 44 46.18 -23.04 -46.15
CA HIS A 44 47.29 -23.96 -45.90
C HIS A 44 48.63 -23.21 -45.97
N GLY A 45 49.31 -23.09 -44.84
CA GLY A 45 50.69 -22.62 -44.75
C GLY A 45 51.51 -23.63 -43.95
N HIS A 46 52.44 -24.32 -44.61
CA HIS A 46 53.41 -25.21 -43.99
C HIS A 46 54.39 -24.37 -43.15
N HIS A 47 54.11 -24.22 -41.86
CA HIS A 47 55.06 -23.68 -40.90
C HIS A 47 55.24 -24.66 -39.75
N GLU A 48 56.51 -24.87 -39.43
CA GLU A 48 57.06 -25.61 -38.30
C GLU A 48 56.17 -25.49 -37.06
N ALA A 49 55.79 -26.63 -36.48
CA ALA A 49 54.87 -26.67 -35.35
C ALA A 49 55.46 -25.83 -34.19
N PRO A 50 54.85 -24.69 -33.82
CA PRO A 50 55.28 -23.98 -32.63
C PRO A 50 55.11 -24.96 -31.46
N LYS A 51 56.16 -25.18 -30.67
CA LYS A 51 56.03 -25.84 -29.36
C LYS A 51 55.19 -24.91 -28.49
N VAL A 52 53.88 -25.01 -28.64
CA VAL A 52 52.92 -24.36 -27.77
C VAL A 52 53.03 -25.10 -26.45
N ASN A 53 53.61 -24.45 -25.45
CA ASN A 53 53.37 -24.85 -24.07
C ASN A 53 51.87 -24.63 -23.83
N GLU A 54 51.06 -25.67 -24.03
CA GLU A 54 49.64 -25.68 -23.72
C GLU A 54 49.51 -25.58 -22.20
N GLY A 55 49.53 -24.35 -21.69
CA GLY A 55 49.26 -24.08 -20.29
C GLY A 55 47.89 -24.64 -19.93
N LEU A 56 47.78 -25.23 -18.74
CA LEU A 56 46.53 -25.74 -18.21
C LEU A 56 45.45 -24.67 -18.36
N GLY A 57 44.35 -24.99 -19.06
CA GLY A 57 43.33 -24.01 -19.41
C GLY A 57 42.71 -23.35 -18.17
N THR A 58 42.08 -22.18 -18.33
CA THR A 58 41.47 -21.40 -17.24
C THR A 58 40.56 -22.24 -16.32
N ALA A 59 39.86 -23.22 -16.90
CA ALA A 59 39.01 -24.15 -16.15
C ALA A 59 39.78 -24.95 -15.08
N PHE A 60 41.04 -25.32 -15.33
CA PHE A 60 41.88 -26.02 -14.36
C PHE A 60 42.16 -25.15 -13.14
N TYR A 61 42.55 -23.89 -13.33
CA TYR A 61 42.80 -22.96 -12.23
C TYR A 61 41.53 -22.65 -11.43
N VAL A 62 40.38 -22.54 -12.10
CA VAL A 62 39.08 -22.41 -11.44
C VAL A 62 38.79 -23.65 -10.60
N PHE A 63 39.03 -24.86 -11.11
CA PHE A 63 38.82 -26.09 -10.35
C PHE A 63 39.76 -26.22 -9.15
N VAL A 64 41.04 -25.91 -9.34
CA VAL A 64 42.06 -25.92 -8.29
C VAL A 64 41.75 -24.89 -7.21
N GLY A 65 41.14 -23.75 -7.55
CA GLY A 65 40.64 -22.78 -6.57
C GLY A 65 39.33 -23.22 -5.90
N ALA A 66 38.40 -23.79 -6.68
CA ALA A 66 37.07 -24.17 -6.21
C ALA A 66 37.09 -25.35 -5.23
N LEU A 67 37.99 -26.33 -5.43
CA LEU A 67 38.14 -27.48 -4.54
C LEU A 67 38.45 -27.08 -3.09
N PRO A 68 39.57 -26.39 -2.79
CA PRO A 68 39.88 -25.96 -1.43
C PRO A 68 38.85 -24.96 -0.90
N ALA A 69 38.34 -24.05 -1.74
CA ALA A 69 37.27 -23.13 -1.33
C ALA A 69 36.01 -23.88 -0.87
N SER A 70 35.63 -24.95 -1.56
CA SER A 70 34.48 -25.78 -1.21
C SER A 70 34.69 -26.54 0.12
N VAL A 71 35.90 -27.02 0.38
CA VAL A 71 36.27 -27.68 1.63
C VAL A 71 36.22 -26.68 2.80
N VAL A 72 36.77 -25.48 2.62
CA VAL A 72 36.71 -24.42 3.64
C VAL A 72 35.27 -24.00 3.92
N ALA A 73 34.45 -23.82 2.87
CA ALA A 73 33.03 -23.50 3.01
C ALA A 73 32.26 -24.63 3.72
N TYR A 74 32.60 -25.89 3.46
CA TYR A 74 32.01 -27.03 4.15
C TYR A 74 32.37 -27.06 5.64
N GLN A 75 33.63 -26.76 6.00
CA GLN A 75 34.05 -26.71 7.40
C GLN A 75 33.38 -25.58 8.17
N ILE A 76 33.19 -24.41 7.55
CA ILE A 76 32.52 -23.25 8.16
C ILE A 76 31.01 -23.46 8.28
N SER A 77 30.40 -24.20 7.34
CA SER A 77 28.95 -24.44 7.36
C SER A 77 28.52 -25.53 8.34
N ARG A 78 29.44 -26.42 8.79
CA ARG A 78 29.13 -27.47 9.76
C ARG A 78 28.64 -26.89 11.10
N PRO A 79 27.55 -27.43 11.67
CA PRO A 79 27.11 -27.06 13.02
C PRO A 79 28.14 -27.54 14.06
N GLY A 80 28.16 -26.87 15.22
CA GLY A 80 29.02 -27.25 16.35
C GLY A 80 28.67 -28.63 16.91
N ALA A 81 29.58 -29.23 17.68
CA ALA A 81 29.39 -30.56 18.29
C ALA A 81 28.10 -30.66 19.13
N ASP A 82 27.63 -29.54 19.66
CA ASP A 82 26.45 -29.45 20.53
C ASP A 82 25.15 -29.08 19.78
N GLY A 83 25.16 -29.07 18.43
CA GLY A 83 23.99 -28.70 17.63
C GLY A 83 23.73 -27.18 17.53
N GLU A 84 24.62 -26.36 18.10
CA GLU A 84 24.60 -24.91 17.96
C GLU A 84 24.73 -24.48 16.48
N PRO A 85 23.93 -23.49 16.03
CA PRO A 85 24.03 -22.98 14.67
C PRO A 85 25.42 -22.39 14.42
N SER A 86 26.02 -22.74 13.28
CA SER A 86 27.35 -22.26 12.91
C SER A 86 27.40 -20.73 12.85
N SER A 87 28.58 -20.14 13.05
CA SER A 87 28.75 -18.67 12.95
C SER A 87 28.26 -18.12 11.61
N PHE A 88 28.34 -18.91 10.54
CA PHE A 88 27.78 -18.58 9.23
C PHE A 88 26.25 -18.56 9.23
N SER A 89 25.61 -19.52 9.90
CA SER A 89 24.15 -19.52 10.08
C SER A 89 23.68 -18.33 10.92
N LYS A 90 24.40 -17.98 12.00
CA LYS A 90 24.11 -16.77 12.81
C LYS A 90 24.24 -15.48 12.00
N TRP A 91 25.24 -15.40 11.12
CA TRP A 91 25.37 -14.28 10.18
C TRP A 91 24.23 -14.25 9.15
N LEU A 92 23.81 -15.40 8.63
CA LEU A 92 22.69 -15.48 7.69
C LEU A 92 21.36 -15.07 8.34
N GLN A 93 21.13 -15.46 9.60
CA GLN A 93 19.98 -15.07 10.41
C GLN A 93 19.87 -13.55 10.60
N GLN A 94 21.00 -12.81 10.52
CA GLN A 94 20.97 -11.35 10.53
C GLN A 94 20.19 -10.78 9.33
N PHE A 95 19.97 -11.53 8.25
CA PHE A 95 19.19 -11.11 7.09
C PHE A 95 17.74 -11.58 7.11
N ASP A 96 17.32 -12.37 8.10
CA ASP A 96 15.93 -12.85 8.22
C ASP A 96 14.92 -11.71 8.34
N TYR A 97 15.34 -10.53 8.82
CA TYR A 97 14.46 -9.35 8.86
C TYR A 97 13.96 -8.96 7.47
N LEU A 98 14.75 -9.16 6.41
CA LEU A 98 14.32 -8.87 5.04
C LEU A 98 13.16 -9.77 4.64
N GLN A 99 13.23 -11.06 4.96
CA GLN A 99 12.14 -11.99 4.69
C GLN A 99 10.89 -11.63 5.50
N LYS A 100 11.05 -11.26 6.77
CA LYS A 100 9.94 -10.82 7.63
C LYS A 100 9.27 -9.56 7.09
N ASP A 101 10.04 -8.55 6.70
CA ASP A 101 9.52 -7.32 6.09
C ASP A 101 8.76 -7.58 4.79
N PHE A 102 9.30 -8.45 3.93
CA PHE A 102 8.61 -8.81 2.68
C PHE A 102 7.33 -9.60 2.96
N ALA A 103 7.36 -10.53 3.92
CA ALA A 103 6.18 -11.29 4.33
C ALA A 103 5.10 -10.39 4.92
N GLU A 104 5.46 -9.44 5.79
CA GLU A 104 4.54 -8.47 6.39
C GLU A 104 3.91 -7.57 5.33
N ARG A 105 4.71 -7.03 4.41
CA ARG A 105 4.19 -6.21 3.30
C ARG A 105 3.27 -7.00 2.38
N ASN A 106 3.60 -8.25 2.11
CA ASN A 106 2.76 -9.12 1.27
C ASN A 106 1.44 -9.42 1.97
N LYS A 107 1.46 -9.73 3.27
CA LYS A 107 0.26 -9.91 4.08
C LYS A 107 -0.63 -8.66 4.06
N LEU A 108 -0.05 -7.49 4.30
CA LEU A 108 -0.83 -6.24 4.27
C LEU A 108 -1.46 -5.98 2.89
N ARG A 109 -0.78 -6.34 1.79
CA ARG A 109 -1.35 -6.24 0.44
C ARG A 109 -2.48 -7.23 0.22
N THR A 110 -2.35 -8.47 0.67
CA THR A 110 -3.43 -9.47 0.54
C THR A 110 -4.64 -9.06 1.34
N ASP A 111 -4.45 -8.63 2.59
CA ASP A 111 -5.53 -8.17 3.48
C ASP A 111 -6.28 -6.98 2.86
N MET A 112 -5.55 -6.02 2.29
CA MET A 112 -6.15 -4.89 1.57
C MET A 112 -6.95 -5.30 0.33
N ILE A 113 -6.45 -6.28 -0.44
CA ILE A 113 -7.15 -6.78 -1.64
C ILE A 113 -8.41 -7.53 -1.23
N GLU A 114 -8.35 -8.34 -0.17
CA GLU A 114 -9.49 -9.08 0.36
C GLU A 114 -10.58 -8.13 0.87
N GLN A 115 -10.20 -7.11 1.65
CA GLN A 115 -11.14 -6.08 2.10
C GLN A 115 -11.77 -5.33 0.92
N ALA A 116 -10.95 -4.92 -0.07
CA ALA A 116 -11.47 -4.24 -1.25
C ALA A 116 -12.41 -5.13 -2.09
N ALA A 117 -12.13 -6.43 -2.16
CA ALA A 117 -12.98 -7.40 -2.84
C ALA A 117 -14.32 -7.59 -2.09
N HIS A 118 -14.26 -7.67 -0.75
CA HIS A 118 -15.44 -7.73 0.11
C HIS A 118 -16.33 -6.49 -0.07
N ASP A 119 -15.75 -5.29 -0.02
CA ASP A 119 -16.49 -4.04 -0.19
C ASP A 119 -17.07 -3.91 -1.59
N LYS A 120 -16.32 -4.31 -2.63
CA LYS A 120 -16.84 -4.37 -4.00
C LYS A 120 -18.04 -5.31 -4.09
N HIS A 121 -17.99 -6.47 -3.46
CA HIS A 121 -19.10 -7.41 -3.44
C HIS A 121 -20.33 -6.82 -2.73
N LEU A 122 -20.13 -6.08 -1.63
CA LEU A 122 -21.18 -5.35 -0.96
C LEU A 122 -21.82 -4.31 -1.89
N PHE A 123 -21.03 -3.49 -2.58
CA PHE A 123 -21.54 -2.43 -3.46
C PHE A 123 -22.19 -2.94 -4.75
N LEU A 124 -21.76 -4.10 -5.26
CA LEU A 124 -22.38 -4.71 -6.44
C LEU A 124 -23.78 -5.26 -6.13
N ASN A 125 -23.98 -5.76 -4.92
CA ASN A 125 -25.25 -6.37 -4.50
C ASN A 125 -26.15 -5.40 -3.72
N ALA A 126 -25.60 -4.33 -3.15
CA ALA A 126 -26.40 -3.26 -2.58
C ALA A 126 -27.21 -2.61 -3.70
N GLY A 127 -28.54 -2.75 -3.64
CA GLY A 127 -29.44 -2.09 -4.58
C GLY A 127 -29.12 -0.59 -4.65
N LYS A 128 -29.09 -0.03 -5.86
CA LYS A 128 -28.86 1.41 -6.04
C LYS A 128 -29.90 2.18 -5.21
N SER A 129 -29.44 3.05 -4.31
CA SER A 129 -30.34 3.95 -3.61
C SER A 129 -31.01 4.86 -4.63
N THR A 130 -32.33 4.75 -4.79
CA THR A 130 -33.12 5.64 -5.65
C THR A 130 -33.13 7.09 -5.16
N HIS A 131 -32.75 7.29 -3.90
CA HIS A 131 -32.72 8.58 -3.23
C HIS A 131 -31.26 8.93 -2.93
N VAL A 132 -30.78 10.04 -3.51
CA VAL A 132 -29.45 10.60 -3.23
C VAL A 132 -29.65 11.87 -2.41
N GLU A 133 -29.16 11.87 -1.18
CA GLU A 133 -29.16 13.06 -0.34
C GLU A 133 -28.08 14.03 -0.84
N LEU A 134 -28.50 15.21 -1.30
CA LEU A 134 -27.56 16.25 -1.71
C LEU A 134 -27.02 16.98 -0.49
N LYS A 135 -25.70 17.17 -0.43
CA LYS A 135 -25.04 17.96 0.62
C LYS A 135 -25.42 19.45 0.59
N THR A 136 -25.75 19.97 -0.60
CA THR A 136 -26.06 21.38 -0.84
C THR A 136 -27.38 21.49 -1.60
N PRO A 137 -28.52 21.36 -0.92
CA PRO A 137 -29.83 21.43 -1.55
C PRO A 137 -30.13 22.84 -2.10
N GLU A 138 -29.50 23.92 -1.60
CA GLU A 138 -29.72 25.25 -2.15
C GLU A 138 -29.30 25.41 -3.63
N LEU A 139 -28.42 24.54 -4.14
CA LEU A 139 -27.95 24.59 -5.52
C LEU A 139 -29.04 24.25 -6.55
N PHE A 140 -30.16 23.64 -6.12
CA PHE A 140 -31.29 23.37 -7.01
C PHE A 140 -31.91 24.63 -7.63
N HIS A 141 -31.72 25.78 -6.99
CA HIS A 141 -32.24 27.07 -7.46
C HIS A 141 -31.14 28.06 -7.88
N SER A 142 -29.88 27.65 -7.86
CA SER A 142 -28.77 28.49 -8.32
C SER A 142 -28.70 28.47 -9.85
N GLY A 143 -29.42 29.38 -10.50
CA GLY A 143 -29.38 29.61 -11.94
C GLY A 143 -28.70 30.92 -12.32
N SER A 144 -28.58 31.18 -13.63
CA SER A 144 -28.22 32.50 -14.14
C SER A 144 -29.29 33.53 -13.73
N PRO A 145 -28.93 34.70 -13.17
CA PRO A 145 -29.90 35.74 -12.83
C PRO A 145 -30.48 36.46 -14.05
N TRP A 146 -29.89 36.29 -15.24
CA TRP A 146 -30.29 36.95 -16.47
C TRP A 146 -30.85 35.96 -17.49
N ASN A 147 -31.82 36.41 -18.28
CA ASN A 147 -32.43 35.69 -19.41
C ASN A 147 -33.12 34.35 -19.05
N VAL A 148 -33.80 34.28 -17.91
CA VAL A 148 -34.58 33.09 -17.52
C VAL A 148 -36.05 33.25 -17.97
N PRO A 149 -36.58 32.40 -18.87
CA PRO A 149 -37.98 32.46 -19.25
C PRO A 149 -38.89 32.12 -18.06
N ALA A 150 -40.07 32.74 -18.01
CA ALA A 150 -41.04 32.48 -16.95
C ALA A 150 -41.42 30.98 -16.92
N GLY A 151 -41.42 30.39 -15.73
CA GLY A 151 -41.71 28.96 -15.53
C GLY A 151 -40.52 28.01 -15.68
N HIS A 152 -39.29 28.53 -15.85
CA HIS A 152 -38.07 27.69 -15.91
C HIS A 152 -37.73 27.02 -14.56
N SER A 153 -38.01 27.68 -13.45
CA SER A 153 -37.76 27.13 -12.12
C SER A 153 -38.78 26.02 -11.80
N PRO A 154 -38.33 24.82 -11.40
CA PRO A 154 -39.24 23.76 -10.96
C PRO A 154 -39.98 24.17 -9.68
N ASN A 155 -41.21 23.68 -9.50
CA ASN A 155 -41.91 23.82 -8.22
C ASN A 155 -41.19 22.95 -7.16
N LEU A 156 -40.67 23.59 -6.10
CA LEU A 156 -39.93 22.97 -5.01
C LEU A 156 -40.75 22.82 -3.72
N ASP A 157 -42.05 23.08 -3.74
CA ASP A 157 -42.91 23.08 -2.55
C ASP A 157 -42.87 21.72 -1.82
N HIS A 158 -42.97 20.62 -2.57
CA HIS A 158 -42.91 19.27 -2.02
C HIS A 158 -41.57 18.97 -1.31
N ILE A 159 -40.45 19.43 -1.88
CA ILE A 159 -39.11 19.25 -1.31
C ILE A 159 -38.98 20.09 -0.04
N THR A 160 -39.49 21.32 -0.08
CA THR A 160 -39.49 22.24 1.05
C THR A 160 -40.31 21.68 2.21
N GLU A 161 -41.49 21.11 1.93
CA GLU A 161 -42.32 20.45 2.94
C GLU A 161 -41.64 19.22 3.55
N HIS A 162 -40.97 18.40 2.73
CA HIS A 162 -40.23 17.24 3.20
C HIS A 162 -39.13 17.64 4.19
N TYR A 163 -38.28 18.62 3.84
CA TYR A 163 -37.21 19.08 4.72
C TYR A 163 -37.72 19.81 5.96
N ARG A 164 -38.83 20.56 5.86
CA ARG A 164 -39.50 21.14 7.03
C ARG A 164 -39.96 20.07 8.02
N LYS A 165 -40.56 18.98 7.53
CA LYS A 165 -40.96 17.83 8.36
C LYS A 165 -39.76 17.16 9.01
N GLN A 166 -38.66 16.99 8.27
CA GLN A 166 -37.42 16.43 8.81
C GLN A 166 -36.81 17.31 9.91
N ALA A 167 -36.73 18.62 9.70
CA ALA A 167 -36.21 19.57 10.69
C ALA A 167 -37.05 19.55 11.98
N ALA A 168 -38.38 19.55 11.87
CA ALA A 168 -39.27 19.44 13.02
C ALA A 168 -39.05 18.11 13.79
N ALA A 169 -38.92 16.99 13.09
CA ALA A 169 -38.63 15.70 13.71
C ALA A 169 -37.25 15.66 14.41
N GLU A 170 -36.24 16.32 13.84
CA GLU A 170 -34.94 16.46 14.49
C GLU A 170 -35.00 17.33 15.74
N GLU A 171 -35.73 18.44 15.71
CA GLU A 171 -35.93 19.31 16.86
C GLU A 171 -36.63 18.56 18.00
N GLU A 172 -37.67 17.77 17.69
CA GLU A 172 -38.30 16.90 18.67
C GLU A 172 -37.33 15.86 19.23
N ARG A 173 -36.47 15.24 18.41
CA ARG A 173 -35.44 14.30 18.89
C ARG A 173 -34.41 14.99 19.77
N LYS A 174 -33.98 16.20 19.42
CA LYS A 174 -33.03 17.00 20.22
C LYS A 174 -33.67 17.42 21.54
N ALA A 175 -34.93 17.86 21.53
CA ALA A 175 -35.69 18.21 22.71
C ALA A 175 -35.89 17.01 23.64
N LYS A 176 -36.24 15.83 23.11
CA LYS A 176 -36.34 14.58 23.89
C LYS A 176 -35.01 14.20 24.54
N LYS A 177 -33.91 14.23 23.79
CA LYS A 177 -32.56 13.97 24.35
C LYS A 177 -32.17 14.99 25.41
N LEU A 178 -32.54 16.26 25.24
CA LEU A 178 -32.27 17.31 26.23
C LEU A 178 -33.11 17.11 27.49
N ALA A 179 -34.39 16.72 27.34
CA ALA A 179 -35.28 16.39 28.45
C ALA A 179 -34.80 15.14 29.21
N GLU A 180 -34.37 14.09 28.51
CA GLU A 180 -33.77 12.88 29.09
C GLU A 180 -32.49 13.23 29.86
N LYS A 181 -31.60 14.02 29.27
CA LYS A 181 -30.37 14.50 29.93
C LYS A 181 -30.64 15.38 31.16
N ALA A 182 -31.73 16.16 31.14
CA ALA A 182 -32.14 16.98 32.29
C ALA A 182 -32.86 16.18 33.38
N ALA A 183 -33.50 15.06 33.02
CA ALA A 183 -34.18 14.15 33.93
C ALA A 183 -33.22 13.14 34.60
N GLU A 184 -32.04 12.91 34.02
CA GLU A 184 -30.98 12.15 34.66
C GLU A 184 -30.42 12.97 35.83
N PRO A 185 -30.66 12.56 37.11
CA PRO A 185 -30.16 13.31 38.25
C PRO A 185 -28.64 13.28 38.22
N ALA A 186 -28.00 14.44 38.36
CA ALA A 186 -26.56 14.62 38.36
C ALA A 186 -25.87 13.55 39.24
N GLU A 187 -25.36 12.49 38.60
CA GLU A 187 -24.50 11.53 39.26
C GLU A 187 -23.25 12.30 39.67
N LYS A 188 -23.12 12.54 40.97
CA LYS A 188 -22.01 13.27 41.58
C LYS A 188 -20.71 12.67 41.03
N PRO A 189 -19.74 13.49 40.57
CA PRO A 189 -18.47 12.95 40.12
C PRO A 189 -17.85 12.13 41.27
N LYS A 190 -17.65 10.83 41.05
CA LYS A 190 -16.90 9.95 41.95
C LYS A 190 -15.46 10.43 42.00
N LEU A 191 -15.20 11.42 42.85
CA LEU A 191 -13.86 11.82 43.28
C LEU A 191 -13.31 10.74 44.21
N THR A 192 -12.85 9.62 43.66
CA THR A 192 -11.91 8.71 44.31
C THR A 192 -11.45 7.67 43.30
N GLN A 193 -10.21 7.83 42.81
CA GLN A 193 -9.17 6.78 42.74
C GLN A 193 -7.94 7.32 41.99
N LEU A 194 -7.20 8.21 42.65
CA LEU A 194 -5.80 8.50 42.36
C LEU A 194 -5.06 8.61 43.70
N TYR A 195 -5.04 7.53 44.46
CA TYR A 195 -4.04 7.21 45.48
C TYR A 195 -4.16 5.71 45.78
N HIS A 196 -3.44 4.91 45.00
CA HIS A 196 -2.73 3.69 45.40
C HIS A 196 -1.80 3.28 44.27
#